data_AF-A0A2E4HHX0-F1
#
_entry.id   AF-A0A2E4HHX0-F1
#
_cell.length_a   1.000
_cell.length_b   1.000
_cell.length_c   1.000
_cell.angle_alpha   90.00
_cell.angle_beta   90.00
_cell.angle_gamma   90.00
#
_symmetry.space_group_name_H-M   'P 1'
#
loop_
_entity.id
_entity.type
_entity.pdbx_description
1 polymer ?
#
loop_
_entity_poly.entity_id
_entity_poly.type
_entity_poly.pdbx_seq_one_letter_code
_entity_poly.pdbx_strand_id
1 'polypeptide(L)'
;MLGNKPQNDLLTLAAQTQMSLAQMQQQATAQAAMSNASSHIEVPQVNFYPSRHSNPSKARRQDIKQAYRLLKPLKRSIFSPRRWWGGKYRYNTNTMRCVVDGCDVEYLLRMAGNIYEQVIDEETGQSLFDIYMKNPVTGENEAFIARENVTSGRKLKGTYCPEHLHLYHLLTKWLKEDEKEEEETNGTLKAKLRKGVSTVVVPISSIKKKDNTPPILVKYEPFFQMLKKDNIPVTHFANSATGANDLVMIVFDMRQFQAGNNSRLLFDALAMHQSQQQQQQNQIMPLPTQSNEGSM
;
A
#
# COMPACT_ATOMS: atom_id res chain seq x y z
N MET A 1 -25.76 -15.22 -0.16
CA MET A 1 -24.99 -16.04 -1.12
C MET A 1 -24.84 -15.26 -2.42
N LEU A 2 -23.62 -14.89 -2.82
CA LEU A 2 -23.35 -14.16 -4.07
C LEU A 2 -22.79 -15.09 -5.16
N GLY A 3 -21.95 -16.06 -4.80
CA GLY A 3 -21.28 -16.96 -5.77
C GLY A 3 -22.19 -17.83 -6.64
N ASN A 4 -23.42 -18.12 -6.20
CA ASN A 4 -24.38 -18.93 -6.96
C ASN A 4 -25.48 -18.09 -7.64
N LYS A 5 -25.38 -16.76 -7.60
CA LYS A 5 -26.40 -15.90 -8.18
C LYS A 5 -26.11 -15.67 -9.67
N PRO A 6 -27.14 -15.76 -10.55
CA PRO A 6 -26.96 -15.43 -11.95
C PRO A 6 -26.49 -13.99 -12.11
N GLN A 7 -25.78 -13.68 -13.19
CA GLN A 7 -25.19 -12.36 -13.41
C GLN A 7 -26.23 -11.21 -13.36
N ASN A 8 -27.48 -11.49 -13.78
CA ASN A 8 -28.60 -10.56 -13.66
C ASN A 8 -29.00 -10.27 -12.19
N ASP A 9 -28.92 -11.26 -11.31
CA ASP A 9 -29.18 -11.07 -9.88
C ASP A 9 -28.05 -10.28 -9.20
N LEU A 10 -26.80 -10.50 -9.63
CA LEU A 10 -25.67 -9.68 -9.19
C LEU A 10 -25.83 -8.24 -9.66
N LEU A 11 -26.30 -8.01 -10.89
CA LEU A 11 -26.53 -6.68 -11.43
C LEU A 11 -27.67 -5.96 -10.69
N THR A 12 -28.76 -6.66 -10.36
CA THR A 12 -29.85 -6.09 -9.54
C THR A 12 -29.43 -5.82 -8.10
N LEU A 13 -28.58 -6.68 -7.51
CA LEU A 13 -28.00 -6.42 -6.20
C LEU A 13 -27.05 -5.23 -6.24
N ALA A 14 -26.18 -5.14 -7.25
CA ALA A 14 -25.27 -4.01 -7.45
C ALA A 14 -26.03 -2.71 -7.71
N ALA A 15 -27.23 -2.75 -8.31
CA ALA A 15 -28.09 -1.58 -8.42
C ALA A 15 -28.73 -1.18 -7.07
N GLN A 16 -28.96 -2.16 -6.19
CA GLN A 16 -29.55 -1.93 -4.85
C GLN A 16 -28.52 -1.57 -3.77
N THR A 17 -27.27 -2.00 -3.95
CA THR A 17 -26.16 -1.77 -3.02
C THR A 17 -25.18 -0.78 -3.63
N GLN A 18 -24.52 0.04 -2.82
CA GLN A 18 -23.56 1.03 -3.35
C GLN A 18 -22.19 0.44 -3.70
N MET A 19 -22.05 -0.89 -3.77
CA MET A 19 -20.83 -1.53 -4.26
C MET A 19 -20.76 -1.48 -5.78
N SER A 20 -19.55 -1.29 -6.29
CA SER A 20 -19.30 -1.42 -7.72
C SER A 20 -19.63 -2.83 -8.18
N LEU A 21 -20.17 -2.95 -9.41
CA LEU A 21 -20.43 -4.24 -10.03
C LEU A 21 -19.17 -5.12 -10.07
N ALA A 22 -18.02 -4.49 -10.33
CA ALA A 22 -16.69 -5.06 -10.26
C ALA A 22 -16.42 -5.77 -8.92
N GLN A 23 -16.52 -5.05 -7.79
CA GLN A 23 -16.30 -5.63 -6.47
C GLN A 23 -17.27 -6.78 -6.15
N MET A 24 -18.53 -6.67 -6.59
CA MET A 24 -19.50 -7.75 -6.37
C MET A 24 -19.18 -8.99 -7.22
N GLN A 25 -18.74 -8.79 -8.46
CA GLN A 25 -18.30 -9.86 -9.34
C GLN A 25 -17.05 -10.55 -8.78
N GLN A 26 -16.09 -9.78 -8.27
CA GLN A 26 -14.89 -10.29 -7.61
C GLN A 26 -15.23 -11.15 -6.37
N GLN A 27 -16.21 -10.72 -5.57
CA GLN A 27 -16.66 -11.51 -4.43
C GLN A 27 -17.38 -12.80 -4.88
N ALA A 28 -18.16 -12.73 -5.96
CA ALA A 28 -18.84 -13.89 -6.52
C ALA A 28 -17.85 -14.90 -7.13
N THR A 29 -16.82 -14.43 -7.84
CA THR A 29 -15.78 -15.28 -8.42
C THR A 29 -14.94 -15.94 -7.33
N ALA A 30 -14.57 -15.20 -6.28
CA ALA A 30 -13.89 -15.77 -5.10
C ALA A 30 -14.71 -16.91 -4.48
N GLN A 31 -16.02 -16.67 -4.23
CA GLN A 31 -16.92 -17.69 -3.67
C GLN A 31 -17.08 -18.90 -4.59
N ALA A 32 -17.19 -18.69 -5.90
CA ALA A 32 -17.34 -19.76 -6.88
C ALA A 32 -16.08 -20.63 -7.00
N ALA A 33 -14.91 -19.99 -7.01
CA ALA A 33 -13.64 -20.70 -7.06
C ALA A 33 -13.44 -21.56 -5.79
N MET A 34 -13.93 -21.07 -4.65
CA MET A 34 -13.87 -21.76 -3.38
C MET A 34 -14.88 -22.91 -3.25
N SER A 35 -16.06 -22.81 -3.86
CA SER A 35 -17.01 -23.93 -3.94
C SER A 35 -16.57 -25.02 -4.94
N ASN A 36 -15.80 -24.67 -5.97
CA ASN A 36 -15.35 -25.65 -6.95
C ASN A 36 -14.20 -26.52 -6.44
N ALA A 37 -13.41 -26.03 -5.48
CA ALA A 37 -12.34 -26.80 -4.84
C ALA A 37 -12.85 -27.83 -3.79
N SER A 38 -14.17 -27.89 -3.54
CA SER A 38 -14.73 -28.49 -2.32
C SER A 38 -15.40 -29.86 -2.51
N SER A 39 -14.88 -30.77 -3.35
CA SER A 39 -15.51 -32.12 -3.41
C SER A 39 -15.47 -32.84 -2.05
N HIS A 40 -14.53 -32.50 -1.14
CA HIS A 40 -14.48 -33.04 0.24
C HIS A 40 -13.99 -32.06 1.33
N ILE A 41 -13.85 -30.76 1.05
CA ILE A 41 -13.25 -29.79 2.00
C ILE A 41 -14.27 -28.70 2.34
N GLU A 42 -14.65 -28.62 3.62
CA GLU A 42 -15.51 -27.56 4.12
C GLU A 42 -14.74 -26.24 4.18
N VAL A 43 -14.90 -25.42 3.15
CA VAL A 43 -14.37 -24.05 3.13
C VAL A 43 -15.40 -23.12 3.77
N PRO A 44 -15.07 -22.43 4.88
CA PRO A 44 -16.01 -21.55 5.55
C PRO A 44 -16.35 -20.35 4.67
N GLN A 45 -17.64 -20.18 4.39
CA GLN A 45 -18.16 -19.05 3.62
C GLN A 45 -18.49 -17.86 4.53
N VAL A 46 -18.01 -16.67 4.15
CA VAL A 46 -18.28 -15.44 4.89
C VAL A 46 -19.53 -14.78 4.33
N ASN A 47 -20.59 -14.75 5.15
CA ASN A 47 -21.84 -14.08 4.82
C ASN A 47 -21.71 -12.56 5.00
N PHE A 48 -21.06 -11.90 4.04
CA PHE A 48 -21.03 -10.44 3.96
C PHE A 48 -22.17 -9.91 3.09
N TYR A 49 -22.83 -8.86 3.55
CA TYR A 49 -23.93 -8.20 2.84
C TYR A 49 -23.65 -6.70 2.82
N PRO A 50 -23.43 -6.10 1.65
CA PRO A 50 -23.18 -4.67 1.55
C PRO A 50 -24.38 -3.86 2.02
N SER A 51 -24.13 -2.71 2.64
CA SER A 51 -25.16 -1.81 3.12
C SER A 51 -25.98 -1.25 1.95
N ARG A 52 -27.29 -1.09 2.19
CA ARG A 52 -28.26 -0.47 1.28
C ARG A 52 -28.56 0.98 1.66
N HIS A 53 -27.69 1.61 2.44
CA HIS A 53 -27.92 2.97 2.89
C HIS A 53 -27.84 3.94 1.70
N SER A 54 -28.72 4.95 1.64
CA SER A 54 -28.79 5.88 0.49
C SER A 54 -27.56 6.79 0.37
N ASN A 55 -26.96 7.17 1.50
CA ASN A 55 -25.71 7.93 1.54
C ASN A 55 -24.47 6.99 1.53
N PRO A 56 -23.51 7.19 0.60
CA PRO A 56 -22.31 6.36 0.44
C PRO A 56 -21.37 6.35 1.64
N SER A 57 -21.11 7.49 2.26
CA SER A 57 -20.24 7.56 3.44
C SER A 57 -20.84 6.78 4.62
N LYS A 58 -22.17 6.84 4.78
CA LYS A 58 -22.87 6.08 5.83
C LYS A 58 -22.93 4.59 5.51
N ALA A 59 -23.13 4.20 4.25
CA ALA A 59 -23.07 2.81 3.80
C ALA A 59 -21.69 2.22 4.10
N ARG A 60 -20.63 2.89 3.65
CA ARG A 60 -19.22 2.50 3.88
C ARG A 60 -18.92 2.31 5.37
N ARG A 61 -19.36 3.25 6.22
CA ARG A 61 -19.18 3.13 7.69
C ARG A 61 -19.93 1.94 8.30
N GLN A 62 -21.06 1.55 7.74
CA GLN A 62 -21.78 0.34 8.17
C GLN A 62 -21.04 -0.91 7.71
N ASP A 63 -20.56 -0.93 6.47
CA ASP A 63 -19.78 -2.03 5.88
C ASP A 63 -18.48 -2.26 6.65
N ILE A 64 -17.75 -1.19 6.96
CA ILE A 64 -16.56 -1.22 7.82
C ILE A 64 -16.89 -1.85 9.18
N LYS A 65 -17.97 -1.42 9.83
CA LYS A 65 -18.39 -1.99 11.13
C LYS A 65 -18.75 -3.47 11.03
N GLN A 66 -19.42 -3.88 9.96
CA GLN A 66 -19.77 -5.27 9.71
C GLN A 66 -18.52 -6.11 9.45
N ALA A 67 -17.59 -5.64 8.63
CA ALA A 67 -16.33 -6.30 8.37
C ALA A 67 -15.50 -6.47 9.66
N TYR A 68 -15.38 -5.43 10.49
CA TYR A 68 -14.73 -5.56 11.81
C TYR A 68 -15.42 -6.56 12.74
N ARG A 69 -16.73 -6.76 12.61
CA ARG A 69 -17.46 -7.76 13.39
C ARG A 69 -17.17 -9.18 12.89
N LEU A 70 -17.14 -9.37 11.58
CA LEU A 70 -16.90 -10.68 10.95
C LEU A 70 -15.44 -11.11 11.04
N LEU A 71 -14.49 -10.18 10.93
CA LEU A 71 -13.05 -10.46 10.98
C LEU A 71 -12.49 -10.59 12.41
N LYS A 72 -13.32 -10.36 13.43
CA LYS A 72 -12.89 -10.41 14.82
C LYS A 72 -12.50 -11.84 15.20
N PRO A 73 -11.27 -12.05 15.70
CA PRO A 73 -10.83 -13.38 16.13
C PRO A 73 -11.76 -13.96 17.19
N LEU A 74 -12.08 -15.25 17.06
CA LEU A 74 -13.05 -15.90 17.94
C LEU A 74 -12.49 -16.01 19.36
N LYS A 75 -13.18 -15.39 20.31
CA LYS A 75 -12.82 -15.41 21.72
C LYS A 75 -13.44 -16.63 22.40
N ARG A 76 -12.72 -17.21 23.34
CA ARG A 76 -13.27 -18.24 24.24
C ARG A 76 -14.31 -17.61 25.16
N SER A 77 -15.31 -18.39 25.56
CA SER A 77 -16.30 -17.95 26.57
C SER A 77 -15.57 -17.44 27.83
N ILE A 78 -16.11 -16.38 28.44
CA ILE A 78 -15.55 -15.77 29.66
C ILE A 78 -15.47 -16.79 30.80
N PHE A 79 -16.44 -17.73 30.84
CA PHE A 79 -16.54 -18.77 31.85
C PHE A 79 -15.78 -20.06 31.52
N SER A 80 -15.11 -20.13 30.36
CA SER A 80 -14.34 -21.33 30.04
C SER A 80 -13.04 -21.37 30.86
N PRO A 81 -12.74 -22.46 31.59
CA PRO A 81 -11.51 -22.55 32.38
C PRO A 81 -10.27 -22.43 31.49
N ARG A 82 -10.34 -22.98 30.26
CA ARG A 82 -9.28 -22.81 29.25
C ARG A 82 -8.98 -21.35 28.90
N ARG A 83 -9.87 -20.39 29.13
CA ARG A 83 -9.58 -18.97 28.91
C ARG A 83 -8.64 -18.40 29.98
N TRP A 84 -8.74 -18.88 31.21
CA TRP A 84 -7.96 -18.39 32.34
C TRP A 84 -6.54 -18.96 32.32
N TRP A 85 -6.38 -20.20 31.83
CA TRP A 85 -5.09 -20.90 31.79
C TRP A 85 -4.45 -21.01 30.40
N GLY A 86 -5.24 -20.90 29.32
CA GLY A 86 -4.83 -21.20 27.94
C GLY A 86 -5.11 -20.08 26.93
N GLY A 87 -5.36 -18.86 27.41
CA GLY A 87 -5.46 -17.65 26.59
C GLY A 87 -6.87 -17.29 26.09
N LYS A 88 -7.02 -16.03 25.68
CA LYS A 88 -8.30 -15.40 25.32
C LYS A 88 -8.92 -15.94 24.02
N TYR A 89 -8.10 -16.34 23.07
CA TYR A 89 -8.51 -16.68 21.71
C TYR A 89 -8.59 -18.19 21.50
N ARG A 90 -9.60 -18.63 20.74
CA ARG A 90 -9.85 -20.06 20.52
C ARG A 90 -8.80 -20.68 19.58
N TYR A 91 -8.44 -19.97 18.52
CA TYR A 91 -7.62 -20.49 17.41
C TYR A 91 -6.23 -19.84 17.32
N ASN A 92 -5.73 -19.30 18.42
CA ASN A 92 -4.40 -18.69 18.49
C ASN A 92 -3.34 -19.74 18.83
N THR A 93 -3.14 -20.71 17.94
CA THR A 93 -2.22 -21.85 18.17
C THR A 93 -1.13 -21.94 17.11
N ASN A 94 -1.50 -21.86 15.82
CA ASN A 94 -0.60 -22.08 14.68
C ASN A 94 -0.71 -20.92 13.68
N THR A 95 0.39 -20.60 13.00
CA THR A 95 0.45 -19.52 12.00
C THR A 95 -0.51 -19.74 10.83
N MET A 96 -0.64 -20.98 10.35
CA MET A 96 -1.53 -21.35 9.23
C MET A 96 -2.95 -21.77 9.67
N ARG A 97 -3.43 -21.31 10.82
CA ARG A 97 -4.81 -21.53 11.25
C ARG A 97 -5.60 -20.23 11.21
N CYS A 98 -6.80 -20.28 10.64
CA CYS A 98 -7.68 -19.12 10.61
C CYS A 98 -8.13 -18.74 12.02
N VAL A 99 -7.94 -17.48 12.41
CA VAL A 99 -8.25 -17.00 13.77
C VAL A 99 -9.76 -16.78 14.02
N VAL A 100 -10.57 -16.76 12.96
CA VAL A 100 -12.01 -16.47 13.04
C VAL A 100 -12.81 -17.78 13.12
N ASP A 101 -12.68 -18.65 12.12
CA ASP A 101 -13.46 -19.88 12.01
C ASP A 101 -12.70 -21.13 12.52
N GLY A 102 -11.37 -21.10 12.56
CA GLY A 102 -10.52 -22.21 12.95
C GLY A 102 -10.11 -23.14 11.81
N CYS A 103 -10.41 -22.77 10.57
CA CYS A 103 -10.03 -23.48 9.34
C CYS A 103 -8.51 -23.65 9.26
N ASP A 104 -8.09 -24.83 8.81
CA ASP A 104 -6.68 -25.17 8.60
C ASP A 104 -6.26 -24.75 7.19
N VAL A 105 -5.58 -23.60 7.11
CA VAL A 105 -5.17 -22.99 5.84
C VAL A 105 -4.06 -23.81 5.18
N GLU A 106 -3.21 -24.46 5.97
CA GLU A 106 -2.15 -25.30 5.44
C GLU A 106 -2.73 -26.53 4.74
N TYR A 107 -3.70 -27.19 5.36
CA TYR A 107 -4.41 -28.30 4.73
C TYR A 107 -5.15 -27.86 3.47
N LEU A 108 -5.82 -26.71 3.53
CA LEU A 108 -6.55 -26.12 2.40
C LEU A 108 -5.60 -25.84 1.21
N LEU A 109 -4.46 -25.21 1.46
CA LEU A 109 -3.46 -24.93 0.42
C LEU A 109 -2.90 -26.21 -0.23
N ARG A 110 -2.65 -27.25 0.57
CA ARG A 110 -2.13 -28.53 0.05
C ARG A 110 -3.12 -29.27 -0.82
N MET A 111 -4.41 -29.20 -0.49
CA MET A 111 -5.43 -30.02 -1.15
C MET A 111 -6.16 -29.29 -2.29
N ALA A 112 -6.47 -28.00 -2.10
CA ALA A 112 -7.19 -27.19 -3.06
C ALA A 112 -6.27 -26.30 -3.92
N GLY A 113 -4.97 -26.29 -3.63
CA GLY A 113 -4.02 -25.37 -4.24
C GLY A 113 -4.11 -23.96 -3.65
N ASN A 114 -3.41 -23.02 -4.28
CA ASN A 114 -3.34 -21.64 -3.81
C ASN A 114 -4.58 -20.83 -4.20
N ILE A 115 -5.69 -21.04 -3.48
CA ILE A 115 -6.95 -20.32 -3.69
C ILE A 115 -6.75 -18.78 -3.58
N TYR A 116 -5.75 -18.32 -2.81
CA TYR A 116 -5.44 -16.90 -2.69
C TYR A 116 -4.95 -16.26 -4.00
N GLU A 117 -4.39 -17.04 -4.93
CA GLU A 117 -3.96 -16.55 -6.25
C GLU A 117 -5.14 -16.24 -7.18
N GLN A 118 -6.26 -16.93 -6.99
CA GLN A 118 -7.45 -16.77 -7.83
C GLN A 118 -8.20 -15.46 -7.53
N VAL A 119 -8.01 -14.90 -6.34
CA VAL A 119 -8.59 -13.63 -5.95
C VAL A 119 -7.61 -12.51 -6.29
N ILE A 120 -7.87 -11.86 -7.42
CA ILE A 120 -7.04 -10.78 -7.96
C ILE A 120 -7.65 -9.44 -7.58
N ASP A 121 -6.86 -8.53 -7.03
CA ASP A 121 -7.24 -7.15 -6.84
C ASP A 121 -7.23 -6.40 -8.19
N GLU A 122 -8.38 -5.85 -8.58
CA GLU A 122 -8.55 -5.18 -9.87
C GLU A 122 -7.74 -3.87 -9.99
N GLU A 123 -7.46 -3.19 -8.88
CA GLU A 123 -6.73 -1.92 -8.91
C GLU A 123 -5.23 -2.14 -9.15
N THR A 124 -4.67 -3.19 -8.56
CA THR A 124 -3.23 -3.48 -8.62
C THR A 124 -2.89 -4.57 -9.62
N GLY A 125 -3.86 -5.40 -10.03
CA GLY A 125 -3.67 -6.61 -10.82
C GLY A 125 -2.94 -7.72 -10.07
N GLN A 126 -2.72 -7.57 -8.76
CA GLN A 126 -2.00 -8.52 -7.93
C GLN A 126 -2.95 -9.46 -7.22
N SER A 127 -2.52 -10.69 -6.98
CA SER A 127 -3.31 -11.64 -6.19
C SER A 127 -3.27 -11.31 -4.71
N LEU A 128 -4.27 -11.75 -3.94
CA LEU A 128 -4.23 -11.62 -2.47
C LEU A 128 -3.02 -12.32 -1.86
N PHE A 129 -2.55 -13.40 -2.49
CA PHE A 129 -1.34 -14.07 -2.06
C PHE A 129 -0.11 -13.15 -2.18
N ASP A 130 0.06 -12.50 -3.33
CA ASP A 130 1.19 -11.59 -3.54
C ASP A 130 1.15 -10.37 -2.62
N ILE A 131 -0.05 -9.86 -2.32
CA ILE A 131 -0.23 -8.66 -1.48
C ILE A 131 0.05 -8.96 0.00
N TYR A 132 -0.40 -10.10 0.53
CA TYR A 132 -0.44 -10.35 1.97
C TYR A 132 0.38 -11.55 2.45
N MET A 133 0.69 -12.51 1.58
CA MET A 133 1.44 -13.73 1.92
C MET A 133 2.90 -13.67 1.45
N LYS A 134 3.31 -12.56 0.82
CA LYS A 134 4.68 -12.32 0.38
C LYS A 134 5.25 -11.12 1.12
N ASN A 135 6.43 -11.28 1.69
CA ASN A 135 7.12 -10.17 2.33
C ASN A 135 7.60 -9.18 1.25
N PRO A 136 7.25 -7.88 1.32
CA PRO A 136 7.57 -6.92 0.27
C PRO A 136 9.07 -6.61 0.17
N VAL A 137 9.85 -6.87 1.22
CA VAL A 137 11.29 -6.58 1.25
C VAL A 137 12.10 -7.79 0.81
N THR A 138 11.80 -8.97 1.37
CA THR A 138 12.58 -10.19 1.10
C THR A 138 12.03 -11.01 -0.07
N GLY A 139 10.76 -10.84 -0.41
CA GLY A 139 10.07 -11.65 -1.41
C GLY A 139 9.75 -13.08 -0.94
N GLU A 140 10.06 -13.42 0.31
CA GLU A 140 9.77 -14.74 0.88
C GLU A 140 8.28 -14.88 1.22
N ASN A 141 7.79 -16.12 1.14
CA ASN A 141 6.41 -16.44 1.47
C ASN A 141 6.26 -16.49 3.00
N GLU A 142 5.51 -15.53 3.56
CA GLU A 142 5.23 -15.43 4.99
C GLU A 142 3.71 -15.37 5.20
N ALA A 143 3.18 -16.20 6.11
CA ALA A 143 1.76 -16.20 6.39
C ALA A 143 1.28 -14.85 6.93
N PHE A 144 0.15 -14.36 6.42
CA PHE A 144 -0.46 -13.14 6.95
C PHE A 144 -0.73 -13.27 8.45
N ILE A 145 -0.26 -12.31 9.25
CA ILE A 145 -0.39 -12.34 10.72
C ILE A 145 -1.60 -11.53 11.15
N ALA A 146 -2.65 -12.21 11.62
CA ALA A 146 -3.85 -11.57 12.12
C ALA A 146 -3.61 -10.83 13.47
N ARG A 147 -4.44 -9.82 13.75
CA ARG A 147 -4.36 -9.01 14.99
C ARG A 147 -5.63 -9.09 15.82
N GLU A 148 -5.51 -8.82 17.12
CA GLU A 148 -6.62 -8.86 18.09
C GLU A 148 -7.83 -8.00 17.68
N ASN A 149 -7.60 -6.81 17.13
CA ASN A 149 -8.64 -5.89 16.67
C ASN A 149 -8.61 -5.70 15.15
N VAL A 150 -8.26 -6.75 14.39
CA VAL A 150 -8.18 -6.78 12.92
C VAL A 150 -7.03 -5.92 12.37
N THR A 151 -7.07 -4.60 12.54
CA THR A 151 -6.04 -3.65 12.10
C THR A 151 -5.08 -3.25 13.22
N SER A 152 -5.52 -3.34 14.48
CA SER A 152 -4.75 -2.90 15.66
C SER A 152 -4.64 -3.98 16.74
N GLY A 153 -3.84 -3.70 17.78
CA GLY A 153 -3.63 -4.59 18.91
C GLY A 153 -2.48 -5.57 18.73
N ARG A 154 -2.45 -6.61 19.57
CA ARG A 154 -1.38 -7.62 19.58
C ARG A 154 -1.49 -8.53 18.35
N LYS A 155 -0.33 -8.93 17.81
CA LYS A 155 -0.22 -9.96 16.78
C LYS A 155 -0.64 -11.32 17.36
N LEU A 156 -1.43 -12.06 16.60
CA LEU A 156 -1.85 -13.42 16.93
C LEU A 156 -0.97 -14.43 16.18
N LYS A 157 -0.84 -15.63 16.74
CA LYS A 157 -0.28 -16.81 16.09
C LYS A 157 -1.38 -17.47 15.26
N GLY A 158 -1.72 -16.84 14.14
CA GLY A 158 -2.72 -17.32 13.19
C GLY A 158 -2.97 -16.34 12.06
N THR A 159 -3.61 -16.83 11.02
CA THR A 159 -3.87 -16.12 9.76
C THR A 159 -5.38 -15.99 9.50
N TYR A 160 -5.74 -15.54 8.29
CA TYR A 160 -7.10 -15.56 7.77
C TYR A 160 -7.22 -16.60 6.65
N CYS A 161 -8.34 -17.33 6.61
CA CYS A 161 -8.68 -18.16 5.45
C CYS A 161 -8.97 -17.27 4.22
N PRO A 162 -9.02 -17.81 2.99
CA PRO A 162 -9.16 -17.01 1.77
C PRO A 162 -10.32 -16.01 1.79
N GLU A 163 -11.53 -16.42 2.20
CA GLU A 163 -12.68 -15.50 2.31
C GLU A 163 -12.42 -14.37 3.32
N HIS A 164 -11.91 -14.71 4.51
CA HIS A 164 -11.65 -13.70 5.54
C HIS A 164 -10.52 -12.76 5.13
N LEU A 165 -9.51 -13.25 4.38
CA LEU A 165 -8.45 -12.41 3.86
C LEU A 165 -8.97 -11.48 2.75
N HIS A 166 -9.88 -11.96 1.90
CA HIS A 166 -10.57 -11.13 0.91
C HIS A 166 -11.42 -10.03 1.58
N LEU A 167 -12.22 -10.37 2.59
CA LEU A 167 -12.98 -9.38 3.35
C LEU A 167 -12.06 -8.39 4.08
N TYR A 168 -10.91 -8.84 4.59
CA TYR A 168 -9.89 -7.97 5.16
C TYR A 168 -9.33 -6.99 4.13
N HIS A 169 -9.06 -7.45 2.91
CA HIS A 169 -8.60 -6.61 1.81
C HIS A 169 -9.64 -5.52 1.47
N LEU A 170 -10.92 -5.90 1.30
CA LEU A 170 -12.02 -4.94 1.11
C LEU A 170 -12.13 -3.93 2.25
N LEU A 171 -11.98 -4.38 3.51
CA LEU A 171 -11.94 -3.49 4.67
C LEU A 171 -10.81 -2.47 4.55
N THR A 172 -9.60 -2.89 4.15
CA THR A 172 -8.48 -1.94 3.99
C THR A 172 -8.73 -0.91 2.89
N LYS A 173 -9.43 -1.28 1.81
CA LYS A 173 -9.86 -0.32 0.77
C LYS A 173 -10.86 0.68 1.32
N TRP A 174 -11.92 0.22 1.97
CA TRP A 174 -12.93 1.12 2.56
C TRP A 174 -12.35 2.06 3.60
N LEU A 175 -11.37 1.61 4.40
CA LEU A 175 -10.67 2.47 5.36
C LEU A 175 -9.86 3.57 4.66
N LYS A 176 -9.14 3.24 3.58
CA LYS A 176 -8.40 4.24 2.78
C LYS A 176 -9.34 5.26 2.15
N GLU A 177 -10.48 4.81 1.64
CA GLU A 177 -11.48 5.70 1.05
C GLU A 177 -12.16 6.60 2.09
N ASP A 178 -12.51 6.07 3.27
CA ASP A 178 -13.08 6.86 4.38
C ASP A 178 -12.06 7.90 4.88
N GLU A 179 -10.77 7.52 4.96
CA GLU A 179 -9.68 8.45 5.32
C GLU A 179 -9.52 9.56 4.27
N LYS A 180 -9.49 9.22 2.98
CA LYS A 180 -9.42 10.20 1.89
C LYS A 180 -10.62 11.16 1.89
N GLU A 181 -11.83 10.62 2.05
CA GLU A 181 -13.06 11.43 2.16
C GLU A 181 -13.02 12.32 3.40
N GLU A 182 -12.51 11.81 4.52
CA GLU A 182 -12.30 12.62 5.73
C GLU A 182 -11.24 13.71 5.53
N GLU A 183 -10.18 13.49 4.76
CA GLU A 183 -9.19 14.53 4.44
C GLU A 183 -9.79 15.63 3.55
N GLU A 184 -10.57 15.26 2.53
CA GLU A 184 -11.26 16.18 1.65
C GLU A 184 -12.32 17.00 2.42
N THR A 185 -13.08 16.36 3.31
CA THR A 185 -14.18 16.99 4.05
C THR A 185 -13.69 17.75 5.29
N ASN A 186 -12.69 17.21 6.01
CA ASN A 186 -12.09 17.85 7.19
C ASN A 186 -10.97 18.85 6.83
N GLY A 187 -10.82 19.21 5.55
CA GLY A 187 -10.00 20.33 5.09
C GLY A 187 -10.39 21.69 5.71
N THR A 188 -11.55 21.80 6.36
CA THR A 188 -11.88 22.98 7.16
C THR A 188 -11.16 22.96 8.51
N LEU A 189 -10.43 24.03 8.84
CA LEU A 189 -9.79 24.26 10.15
C LEU A 189 -10.71 23.90 11.34
N LYS A 190 -12.02 24.15 11.20
CA LYS A 190 -13.07 23.88 12.18
C LYS A 190 -13.23 22.38 12.52
N ALA A 191 -13.00 21.48 11.57
CA ALA A 191 -13.09 20.03 11.78
C ALA A 191 -11.85 19.49 12.51
N LYS A 192 -10.66 20.01 12.17
CA LYS A 192 -9.40 19.68 12.85
C LYS A 192 -9.37 20.18 14.30
N LEU A 193 -9.88 21.39 14.55
CA LEU A 193 -10.07 21.95 15.89
C LEU A 193 -11.03 21.13 16.77
N ARG A 194 -12.13 20.59 16.19
CA ARG A 194 -13.10 19.75 16.92
C ARG A 194 -12.56 18.38 17.34
N LYS A 195 -11.58 17.82 16.63
CA LYS A 195 -10.91 16.57 16.99
C LYS A 195 -9.82 16.74 18.06
N GLY A 196 -9.65 17.94 18.64
CA GLY A 196 -8.67 18.20 19.71
C GLY A 196 -7.21 18.20 19.23
N VAL A 197 -6.99 18.16 17.92
CA VAL A 197 -5.66 18.26 17.32
C VAL A 197 -5.39 19.75 17.10
N SER A 198 -4.63 20.34 18.01
CA SER A 198 -4.00 21.65 17.79
C SER A 198 -3.05 21.49 16.61
N THR A 199 -3.51 21.87 15.42
CA THR A 199 -2.61 22.05 14.29
C THR A 199 -1.84 23.33 14.58
N VAL A 200 -0.71 23.18 15.28
CA VAL A 200 0.35 24.19 15.21
C VAL A 200 0.84 24.13 13.77
N VAL A 201 0.18 24.94 12.93
CA VAL A 201 0.76 25.34 11.66
C VAL A 201 2.02 26.07 12.07
N VAL A 202 3.14 25.36 12.12
CA VAL A 202 4.44 26.01 12.04
C VAL A 202 4.43 26.60 10.64
N PRO A 203 4.26 27.93 10.49
CA PRO A 203 4.37 28.47 9.16
C PRO A 203 5.78 28.12 8.70
N ILE A 204 5.89 27.36 7.61
CA ILE A 204 7.12 27.31 6.81
C ILE A 204 7.23 28.66 6.08
N SER A 205 6.96 29.77 6.78
CA SER A 205 7.52 31.06 6.43
C SER A 205 8.99 30.92 6.73
N SER A 206 9.69 30.41 5.73
CA SER A 206 11.10 30.58 5.53
C SER A 206 11.99 30.03 6.66
N ILE A 207 12.28 28.73 6.61
CA ILE A 207 13.70 28.37 6.71
C ILE A 207 14.33 29.00 5.46
N LYS A 208 14.69 30.29 5.52
CA LYS A 208 15.64 30.85 4.56
C LYS A 208 16.89 30.06 4.83
N LYS A 209 17.11 28.97 4.07
CA LYS A 209 18.44 28.40 3.93
C LYS A 209 19.31 29.62 3.63
N LYS A 210 20.26 29.92 4.52
CA LYS A 210 21.15 31.06 4.35
C LYS A 210 21.69 30.94 2.93
N ASP A 211 21.32 31.88 2.07
CA ASP A 211 21.73 31.88 0.68
C ASP A 211 23.24 32.12 0.69
N ASN A 212 24.02 31.05 0.83
CA ASN A 212 25.48 31.06 0.79
C ASN A 212 25.94 31.14 -0.67
N THR A 213 25.25 31.96 -1.44
CA THR A 213 25.50 32.23 -2.85
C THR A 213 26.59 33.32 -2.90
N PRO A 214 27.75 33.05 -3.54
CA PRO A 214 28.84 34.02 -3.63
C PRO A 214 28.37 35.39 -4.15
N PRO A 215 28.92 36.51 -3.63
CA PRO A 215 28.47 37.86 -3.97
C PRO A 215 28.57 38.19 -5.47
N ILE A 216 29.44 37.49 -6.21
CA ILE A 216 29.58 37.66 -7.66
C ILE A 216 28.36 37.15 -8.45
N LEU A 217 27.54 36.27 -7.86
CA LEU A 217 26.35 35.70 -8.48
C LEU A 217 25.09 36.54 -8.26
N VAL A 218 25.15 37.59 -7.43
CA VAL A 218 24.03 38.54 -7.21
C VAL A 218 23.59 39.20 -8.52
N LYS A 219 24.51 39.43 -9.46
CA LYS A 219 24.20 39.98 -10.79
C LYS A 219 23.33 39.05 -11.65
N TYR A 220 23.31 37.75 -11.35
CA TYR A 220 22.49 36.74 -12.05
C TYR A 220 21.19 36.42 -11.31
N GLU A 221 20.87 37.12 -10.21
CA GLU A 221 19.59 36.96 -9.51
C GLU A 221 18.37 37.10 -10.44
N PRO A 222 18.32 38.08 -11.39
CA PRO A 222 17.21 38.17 -12.35
C PRO A 222 17.07 36.91 -13.22
N PHE A 223 18.19 36.26 -13.56
CA PHE A 223 18.20 35.02 -14.32
C PHE A 223 17.63 33.85 -13.50
N PHE A 224 18.02 33.70 -12.24
CA PHE A 224 17.44 32.68 -11.35
C PHE A 224 15.95 32.92 -11.08
N GLN A 225 15.49 34.17 -11.05
CA GLN A 225 14.07 34.50 -10.94
C GLN A 225 13.28 34.08 -12.18
N MET A 226 13.84 34.23 -13.39
CA MET A 226 13.22 33.71 -14.61
C MET A 226 13.10 32.18 -14.57
N LEU A 227 14.16 31.48 -14.18
CA LEU A 227 14.13 30.02 -14.05
C LEU A 227 13.07 29.53 -13.05
N LYS A 228 12.94 30.22 -11.90
CA LYS A 228 11.90 29.94 -10.91
C LYS A 228 10.49 30.19 -11.47
N LYS A 229 10.31 31.25 -12.26
CA LYS A 229 9.03 31.57 -12.90
C LYS A 229 8.62 30.50 -13.92
N ASP A 230 9.59 29.94 -14.64
CA ASP A 230 9.37 28.93 -15.68
C ASP A 230 9.41 27.48 -15.15
N ASN A 231 9.45 27.31 -13.83
CA ASN A 231 9.56 26.03 -13.12
C ASN A 231 10.76 25.17 -13.56
N ILE A 232 11.89 25.80 -13.91
CA ILE A 232 13.11 25.11 -14.31
C ILE A 232 13.91 24.74 -13.05
N PRO A 233 14.26 23.46 -12.85
CA PRO A 233 14.95 23.02 -11.65
C PRO A 233 16.39 23.57 -11.60
N VAL A 234 16.72 24.19 -10.46
CA VAL A 234 18.08 24.64 -10.13
C VAL A 234 18.58 23.81 -8.96
N THR A 235 19.67 23.07 -9.18
CA THR A 235 20.27 22.21 -8.15
C THR A 235 21.53 22.86 -7.59
N HIS A 236 21.60 22.97 -6.27
CA HIS A 236 22.76 23.52 -5.56
C HIS A 236 23.48 22.38 -4.83
N PHE A 237 24.75 22.17 -5.16
CA PHE A 237 25.63 21.24 -4.47
C PHE A 237 26.43 22.01 -3.43
N ALA A 238 26.05 21.85 -2.17
CA ALA A 238 26.78 22.43 -1.06
C ALA A 238 27.94 21.53 -0.65
N ASN A 239 29.10 22.14 -0.39
CA ASN A 239 30.23 21.44 0.20
C ASN A 239 29.90 21.07 1.66
N SER A 240 30.06 19.80 2.02
CA SER A 240 29.76 19.31 3.37
C SER A 240 30.65 19.91 4.46
N ALA A 241 31.84 20.43 4.10
CA ALA A 241 32.79 21.02 5.05
C ALA A 241 32.57 22.52 5.29
N THR A 242 32.17 23.28 4.26
CA THR A 242 32.06 24.76 4.33
C THR A 242 30.62 25.27 4.33
N GLY A 243 29.66 24.45 3.90
CA GLY A 243 28.25 24.84 3.75
C GLY A 243 28.01 25.87 2.63
N ALA A 244 29.04 26.22 1.85
CA ALA A 244 28.92 27.04 0.65
C ALA A 244 28.51 26.18 -0.54
N ASN A 245 27.78 26.78 -1.49
CA ASN A 245 27.40 26.12 -2.74
C ASN A 245 28.60 26.14 -3.70
N ASP A 246 29.25 24.99 -3.90
CA ASP A 246 30.41 24.86 -4.80
C ASP A 246 29.98 24.77 -6.27
N LEU A 247 28.81 24.17 -6.53
CA LEU A 247 28.31 23.96 -7.88
C LEU A 247 26.80 24.19 -7.96
N VAL A 248 26.36 24.93 -8.98
CA VAL A 248 24.95 25.12 -9.30
C VAL A 248 24.73 24.57 -10.71
N MET A 249 23.83 23.59 -10.84
CA MET A 249 23.51 22.97 -12.13
C MET A 249 22.06 23.25 -12.50
N ILE A 250 21.88 23.76 -13.73
CA ILE A 250 20.58 24.04 -14.35
C ILE A 250 20.48 23.06 -15.52
N VAL A 251 19.42 22.24 -15.52
CA VAL A 251 19.20 21.24 -16.56
C VAL A 251 17.95 21.60 -17.33
N PHE A 252 18.11 21.81 -18.65
CA PHE A 252 16.99 22.03 -19.55
C PHE A 252 16.67 20.71 -20.26
N ASP A 253 15.55 20.08 -19.90
CA ASP A 253 15.03 18.92 -20.62
C ASP A 253 14.22 19.38 -21.83
N MET A 254 14.80 19.28 -23.02
CA MET A 254 14.19 19.73 -24.27
C MET A 254 12.84 19.07 -24.57
N ARG A 255 12.58 17.86 -24.04
CA ARG A 255 11.31 17.15 -24.27
C ARG A 255 10.16 17.79 -23.47
N GLN A 256 10.46 18.35 -22.30
CA GLN A 256 9.46 19.02 -21.45
C GLN A 256 9.02 20.35 -22.07
N PHE A 257 9.96 21.09 -22.66
CA PHE A 257 9.66 22.34 -23.37
C PHE A 257 8.85 22.12 -24.65
N GLN A 258 9.00 20.98 -25.32
CA GLN A 258 8.19 20.64 -26.50
C GLN A 258 6.76 20.20 -26.13
N ALA A 259 6.56 19.63 -24.95
CA ALA A 259 5.26 19.11 -24.48
C ALA A 259 4.38 20.15 -23.75
N GLY A 260 4.87 21.39 -23.57
CA GLY A 260 4.11 22.48 -22.95
C GLY A 260 3.82 22.33 -21.45
N ASN A 261 4.43 21.35 -20.78
CA ASN A 261 4.23 21.07 -19.36
C ASN A 261 5.58 20.78 -18.66
N ASN A 262 6.07 21.74 -17.87
CA ASN A 262 7.23 21.59 -16.99
C ASN A 262 6.80 21.09 -15.60
N SER A 263 6.22 19.89 -15.52
CA SER A 263 5.69 19.33 -14.24
C SER A 263 6.35 18.03 -13.79
N ARG A 264 7.47 17.61 -14.40
CA ARG A 264 8.18 16.42 -13.94
C ARG A 264 8.93 16.71 -12.64
N LEU A 265 8.50 16.05 -11.56
CA LEU A 265 9.06 16.16 -10.22
C LEU A 265 10.54 15.72 -10.22
N LEU A 266 11.35 16.49 -9.48
CA LEU A 266 12.80 16.40 -9.18
C LEU A 266 13.41 14.99 -9.02
N PHE A 267 12.62 13.96 -8.74
CA PHE A 267 13.10 12.59 -8.53
C PHE A 267 13.65 11.93 -9.80
N ASP A 268 13.05 12.17 -10.96
CA ASP A 268 13.47 11.51 -12.21
C ASP A 268 14.84 12.01 -12.70
N ALA A 269 15.13 13.30 -12.56
CA ALA A 269 16.41 13.89 -12.99
C ALA A 269 17.58 13.47 -12.08
N LEU A 270 17.35 13.35 -10.77
CA LEU A 270 18.34 12.84 -9.81
C LEU A 270 18.60 11.35 -10.01
N ALA A 271 17.56 10.56 -10.29
CA ALA A 271 17.69 9.14 -10.60
C ALA A 271 18.46 8.88 -11.90
N MET A 272 18.27 9.71 -12.94
CA MET A 272 19.04 9.62 -14.19
C MET A 272 20.52 9.99 -14.02
N HIS A 273 20.85 10.94 -13.14
CA HIS A 273 22.26 11.31 -12.92
C HIS A 273 23.01 10.25 -12.11
N GLN A 274 22.36 9.64 -11.11
CA GLN A 274 22.95 8.51 -10.37
C GLN A 274 23.19 7.29 -11.25
N SER A 275 22.28 6.98 -12.18
CA SER A 275 22.47 5.85 -13.10
C SER A 275 23.60 6.08 -14.10
N GLN A 276 23.84 7.33 -14.54
CA GLN A 276 24.98 7.66 -15.40
C GLN A 276 26.34 7.56 -14.68
N GLN A 277 26.42 7.93 -13.40
CA GLN A 277 27.68 7.79 -12.64
C GLN A 277 28.07 6.32 -12.44
N GLN A 278 27.11 5.40 -12.29
CA GLN A 278 27.40 3.97 -12.21
C GLN A 278 27.90 3.37 -13.54
N GLN A 279 27.50 3.91 -14.70
CA GLN A 279 27.98 3.41 -15.99
C GLN A 279 29.42 3.84 -16.32
N GLN A 280 29.89 4.98 -15.82
CA GLN A 280 31.28 5.43 -16.05
C GLN A 280 32.32 4.69 -15.21
N GLN A 281 31.94 4.05 -14.09
CA GLN A 281 32.86 3.25 -13.29
C GLN A 281 33.15 1.85 -13.87
N ASN A 282 32.39 1.38 -14.87
CA ASN A 282 32.54 0.04 -15.44
C ASN A 282 33.36 -0.03 -16.75
N GLN A 283 34.00 1.05 -17.19
CA GLN A 283 35.02 0.97 -18.25
C GLN A 283 36.43 0.90 -17.64
N ILE A 284 36.80 -0.32 -17.24
CA ILE A 284 38.16 -0.69 -16.85
C ILE A 284 39.03 -0.69 -18.12
N MET A 285 40.10 0.11 -18.11
CA MET A 285 41.13 0.12 -19.15
C MET A 285 41.80 -1.26 -19.29
N PRO A 286 42.14 -1.72 -20.51
CA PRO A 286 42.98 -2.90 -20.68
C PRO A 286 44.42 -2.60 -20.24
N LEU A 287 44.97 -3.51 -19.44
CA LEU A 287 46.32 -3.47 -18.88
C LEU A 287 47.38 -3.61 -20.00
N PRO A 288 48.46 -2.81 -20.03
CA PRO A 288 49.54 -3.00 -20.98
C PRO A 288 50.35 -4.26 -20.63
N THR A 289 50.45 -5.20 -21.56
CA THR A 289 51.33 -6.37 -21.47
C THR A 289 52.79 -5.92 -21.53
N GLN A 290 53.53 -6.16 -20.45
CA GLN A 290 54.97 -5.99 -20.40
C GLN A 290 55.65 -6.97 -21.36
N SER A 291 56.44 -6.43 -22.30
CA SER A 291 57.40 -7.16 -23.10
C SER A 291 58.57 -7.60 -22.21
N ASN A 292 58.73 -8.91 -22.04
CA ASN A 292 59.85 -9.50 -21.34
C ASN A 292 61.00 -9.68 -22.34
N GLU A 293 62.03 -8.84 -22.24
CA GLU A 293 63.34 -9.10 -22.86
C GLU A 293 64.03 -10.19 -22.04
N GLY A 294 64.27 -11.34 -22.67
CA GLY A 294 65.09 -12.42 -22.15
C GLY A 294 66.05 -12.89 -23.22
N SER A 295 67.24 -12.27 -23.25
CA SER A 295 68.41 -12.85 -23.90
C SER A 295 69.00 -13.91 -22.98
N MET A 296 69.04 -15.16 -23.44
CA MET A 296 70.21 -16.04 -23.47
C MET A 296 69.88 -17.30 -24.28
#